data_AF-A0A7E4VAU3-F1
#
_entry.id   AF-A0A7E4VAU3-F1
#
_cell.length_a   1.000
_cell.length_b   1.000
_cell.length_c   1.000
_cell.angle_alpha   90.00
_cell.angle_beta   90.00
_cell.angle_gamma   90.00
#
_symmetry.space_group_name_H-M   'P 1'
#
loop_
_entity.id
_entity.type
_entity.pdbx_description
1 polymer ?
#
loop_
_entity_poly.entity_id
_entity_poly.type
_entity_poly.pdbx_seq_one_letter_code
_entity_poly.pdbx_strand_id
1 'polypeptide(L)'
;MLHQPPPLAPGHFMPSQSASGFPFGQFPTDFFNQMENNPAAGAFYSPYHPGYYQSLESFKLDDRMDMSGMAGQGISPLSQKSSGFKSSEERDPKQVERRVRNNKAARESRVKRKEREMELKSRVDQLEAENEKLKALPIISRNYRGDIDMTVIDKFVPLLGDMEEEGQMAPIIDHQNASFIFTKYNNIYLVSVSRKNINVALVQSFLFKCIEVFGEYFKDVEEESIRDNFVIIYELLDEMMDFGYPQTTDGKILREYITQEGNKLEAPRPPMAVTNAVSWRGEGIKYRKNEVFLDVIESVHLLANANGTVLQSEIVGSVKMRVYLSGMPELRLGLNDKVQFEASGHLPGGKTNKSVELEDIKFHQCVRLSRFENDRTISFIPPDGEFELMSYRLTTVVKPLIWIECVVEKYSRSRVEFMVKAKSQFKRRSTANNVEIIIPVPSDADSPKFKAAIGSAKYTPEDNAFVWTIKSFPGGKEYLMRAHFNLPSVTSEVKEAKRPVRVHFEIPYFTTSGIQVRYLKIIEKSGYQALPWVRYITQNGDYQLRTLS
;
A
#
# COMPACT_ATOMS: atom_id res chain seq x y z
N MET A 1 20.52 60.31 -55.83
CA MET A 1 21.81 59.57 -55.86
C MET A 1 21.92 58.77 -54.58
N LEU A 2 21.85 57.45 -54.66
CA LEU A 2 22.75 56.47 -54.04
C LEU A 2 22.18 55.06 -54.24
N HIS A 3 23.07 54.17 -54.67
CA HIS A 3 22.88 52.88 -55.31
C HIS A 3 22.15 51.79 -54.50
N GLN A 4 21.33 51.00 -55.20
CA GLN A 4 21.02 49.60 -54.87
C GLN A 4 22.17 48.66 -55.31
N PRO A 5 22.40 47.54 -54.61
CA PRO A 5 23.05 46.36 -55.18
C PRO A 5 22.05 45.28 -55.66
N PRO A 6 22.44 44.39 -56.60
CA PRO A 6 21.55 43.45 -57.30
C PRO A 6 21.49 42.04 -56.64
N PRO A 7 20.67 41.08 -57.15
CA PRO A 7 20.26 39.87 -56.44
C PRO A 7 21.13 38.64 -56.76
N LEU A 8 21.12 37.64 -55.87
CA LEU A 8 21.62 36.29 -56.14
C LEU A 8 20.50 35.25 -55.92
N ALA A 9 20.26 34.45 -56.95
CA ALA A 9 19.45 33.23 -56.93
C ALA A 9 20.37 31.98 -56.97
N PRO A 10 19.84 30.75 -57.03
CA PRO A 10 19.53 29.87 -55.90
C PRO A 10 20.55 28.70 -55.78
N GLY A 11 20.97 28.38 -54.55
CA GLY A 11 21.84 27.24 -54.24
C GLY A 11 21.05 25.99 -53.85
N HIS A 12 21.43 24.86 -54.44
CA HIS A 12 20.81 23.53 -54.37
C HIS A 12 20.42 23.00 -52.98
N PHE A 13 19.25 22.36 -52.93
CA PHE A 13 18.86 21.37 -51.93
C PHE A 13 19.63 20.06 -52.12
N MET A 14 20.26 19.58 -51.05
CA MET A 14 20.56 18.16 -50.81
C MET A 14 20.04 17.82 -49.40
N PRO A 15 19.48 16.62 -49.17
CA PRO A 15 18.67 16.33 -48.00
C PRO A 15 19.55 15.98 -46.80
N SER A 16 19.43 16.75 -45.71
CA SER A 16 20.05 16.40 -44.44
C SER A 16 19.33 15.22 -43.81
N GLN A 17 20.13 14.18 -43.57
CA GLN A 17 19.76 12.93 -42.94
C GLN A 17 19.08 13.12 -41.57
N SER A 18 18.17 12.20 -41.29
CA SER A 18 17.52 11.96 -40.02
C SER A 18 18.49 11.95 -38.84
N ALA A 19 18.38 12.93 -37.94
CA ALA A 19 19.02 12.91 -36.64
C ALA A 19 18.03 12.42 -35.57
N SER A 20 17.95 11.11 -35.42
CA SER A 20 17.51 10.45 -34.19
C SER A 20 18.71 10.35 -33.24
N GLY A 21 18.60 10.85 -32.01
CA GLY A 21 19.63 10.59 -31.01
C GLY A 21 19.56 11.51 -29.79
N PHE A 22 18.76 11.15 -28.79
CA PHE A 22 19.10 11.49 -27.40
C PHE A 22 20.26 10.58 -26.97
N PRO A 23 21.30 11.08 -26.30
CA PRO A 23 22.41 10.24 -25.85
C PRO A 23 21.94 9.31 -24.73
N PHE A 24 21.95 8.01 -25.01
CA PHE A 24 21.82 6.95 -24.02
C PHE A 24 23.16 6.82 -23.28
N GLY A 25 23.29 7.50 -22.15
CA GLY A 25 24.40 7.30 -21.21
C GLY A 25 24.15 6.07 -20.34
N GLN A 26 25.12 5.14 -20.31
CA GLN A 26 25.21 4.11 -19.29
C GLN A 26 25.41 4.77 -17.92
N PHE A 27 24.56 4.43 -16.94
CA PHE A 27 24.76 4.86 -15.56
C PHE A 27 25.94 4.10 -14.92
N PRO A 28 26.78 4.76 -14.10
CA PRO A 28 27.82 4.08 -13.33
C PRO A 28 27.22 3.07 -12.34
N THR A 29 27.72 1.84 -12.35
CA THR A 29 27.26 0.70 -11.52
C THR A 29 27.88 0.63 -10.13
N ASP A 30 28.50 1.69 -9.62
CA ASP A 30 29.18 1.65 -8.32
C ASP A 30 28.45 2.50 -7.28
N PHE A 31 27.34 1.99 -6.75
CA PHE A 31 26.76 2.45 -5.47
C PHE A 31 25.92 1.37 -4.78
N PHE A 32 26.34 0.11 -4.90
CA PHE A 32 25.86 -1.02 -4.10
C PHE A 32 27.08 -1.73 -3.51
N ASN A 33 27.65 -1.16 -2.44
CA ASN A 33 28.50 -1.85 -1.46
C ASN A 33 29.00 -0.83 -0.42
N GLN A 34 28.20 -0.56 0.61
CA GLN A 34 28.66 -0.07 1.91
C GLN A 34 27.52 -0.06 2.93
N MET A 35 26.96 -1.22 3.25
CA MET A 35 26.31 -1.52 4.54
C MET A 35 26.34 -3.04 4.78
N GLU A 36 27.55 -3.60 4.81
CA GLU A 36 27.80 -4.91 5.40
C GLU A 36 29.14 -4.77 6.14
N ASN A 37 29.06 -4.53 7.45
CA ASN A 37 30.02 -4.91 8.49
C ASN A 37 29.77 -4.11 9.78
N ASN A 38 28.87 -4.60 10.65
CA ASN A 38 29.20 -4.78 12.07
C ASN A 38 28.19 -5.73 12.75
N PRO A 39 28.62 -6.83 13.41
CA PRO A 39 27.75 -7.81 14.04
C PRO A 39 27.65 -7.56 15.55
N ALA A 40 26.46 -7.23 16.07
CA ALA A 40 26.08 -7.48 17.47
C ALA A 40 24.63 -7.07 17.72
N ALA A 41 23.73 -8.06 17.80
CA ALA A 41 22.64 -8.18 18.79
C ALA A 41 21.59 -9.15 18.22
N GLY A 42 21.78 -10.43 18.52
CA GLY A 42 20.76 -11.45 18.36
C GLY A 42 19.80 -11.48 19.55
N ALA A 43 18.73 -12.26 19.35
CA ALA A 43 17.67 -12.67 20.27
C ALA A 43 16.49 -11.68 20.43
N PHE A 44 15.41 -11.84 19.65
CA PHE A 44 14.27 -12.74 19.92
C PHE A 44 13.61 -12.50 21.28
N TYR A 45 12.47 -11.79 21.31
CA TYR A 45 11.12 -12.37 21.43
C TYR A 45 10.09 -11.24 21.52
N SER A 46 9.18 -11.18 20.55
CA SER A 46 7.86 -10.55 20.70
C SER A 46 6.89 -11.62 21.21
N PRO A 47 6.07 -11.30 22.22
CA PRO A 47 4.72 -11.79 22.21
C PRO A 47 3.78 -10.58 22.29
N TYR A 48 2.78 -10.56 21.41
CA TYR A 48 1.37 -10.20 21.65
C TYR A 48 0.76 -9.71 20.34
N HIS A 49 -0.01 -10.59 19.70
CA HIS A 49 -1.29 -10.18 19.16
C HIS A 49 -2.35 -11.25 19.50
N PRO A 50 -3.61 -10.83 19.66
CA PRO A 50 -4.68 -11.57 20.28
C PRO A 50 -5.46 -12.39 19.25
N GLY A 51 -6.20 -13.37 19.74
CA GLY A 51 -7.23 -14.05 18.95
C GLY A 51 -7.17 -15.55 19.13
N TYR A 52 -7.79 -16.06 20.20
CA TYR A 52 -8.49 -17.35 20.22
C TYR A 52 -9.32 -17.44 21.51
N TYR A 53 -10.51 -16.83 21.50
CA TYR A 53 -11.64 -17.33 22.27
C TYR A 53 -12.93 -16.90 21.57
N GLN A 54 -13.54 -17.82 20.81
CA GLN A 54 -14.96 -18.10 20.95
C GLN A 54 -15.34 -19.38 20.20
N SER A 55 -15.66 -20.41 20.97
CA SER A 55 -16.93 -21.13 20.87
C SER A 55 -16.85 -22.29 21.84
N LEU A 56 -17.69 -22.25 22.87
CA LEU A 56 -18.29 -23.40 23.53
C LEU A 56 -19.17 -22.84 24.67
N GLU A 57 -20.28 -22.23 24.28
CA GLU A 57 -21.48 -22.29 25.10
C GLU A 57 -22.37 -23.42 24.61
N SER A 58 -23.11 -23.97 25.56
CA SER A 58 -24.13 -25.01 25.46
C SER A 58 -23.64 -26.46 25.35
N PHE A 59 -23.54 -27.13 26.50
CA PHE A 59 -24.24 -28.41 26.68
C PHE A 59 -24.69 -28.54 28.14
N LYS A 60 -26.01 -28.62 28.29
CA LYS A 60 -26.74 -28.82 29.54
C LYS A 60 -26.30 -30.12 30.21
N LEU A 61 -26.23 -30.10 31.54
CA LEU A 61 -26.31 -31.31 32.34
C LEU A 61 -27.62 -32.02 32.04
N ASP A 62 -27.55 -33.29 31.66
CA ASP A 62 -28.58 -34.28 31.96
C ASP A 62 -27.93 -35.66 32.16
N ASP A 63 -28.70 -36.50 32.84
CA ASP A 63 -28.33 -37.62 33.71
C ASP A 63 -27.53 -38.82 33.16
N ARG A 64 -26.87 -39.50 34.13
CA ARG A 64 -26.66 -40.95 34.30
C ARG A 64 -26.55 -41.84 33.04
N MET A 65 -25.46 -42.61 32.96
CA MET A 65 -25.57 -44.07 32.93
C MET A 65 -24.25 -44.79 33.22
N ASP A 66 -24.46 -45.92 33.89
CA ASP A 66 -23.55 -46.99 34.28
C ASP A 66 -22.93 -47.72 33.08
N MET A 67 -21.98 -48.60 33.38
CA MET A 67 -21.63 -49.86 32.69
C MET A 67 -20.12 -50.07 32.52
N SER A 68 -19.63 -50.85 33.48
CA SER A 68 -18.72 -51.98 33.29
C SER A 68 -18.75 -52.63 31.89
N GLY A 69 -17.57 -53.13 31.46
CA GLY A 69 -17.49 -54.36 30.66
C GLY A 69 -16.82 -54.28 29.29
N MET A 70 -15.66 -54.95 29.20
CA MET A 70 -15.12 -55.69 28.04
C MET A 70 -14.57 -54.86 26.86
N ALA A 71 -13.24 -54.75 26.68
CA ALA A 71 -12.26 -55.75 26.22
C ALA A 71 -12.20 -55.95 24.70
N GLY A 72 -11.02 -55.68 24.12
CA GLY A 72 -10.53 -56.39 22.93
C GLY A 72 -9.92 -55.55 21.81
N GLN A 73 -8.58 -55.57 21.75
CA GLN A 73 -7.74 -55.95 20.60
C GLN A 73 -6.68 -54.93 20.16
N GLY A 74 -5.43 -55.42 20.14
CA GLY A 74 -4.36 -54.97 19.26
C GLY A 74 -3.26 -54.16 19.92
N ILE A 75 -2.15 -54.82 20.28
CA ILE A 75 -0.78 -54.55 19.78
C ILE A 75 0.25 -55.09 20.80
N SER A 76 1.15 -55.94 20.31
CA SER A 76 2.47 -56.25 20.89
C SER A 76 3.53 -55.91 19.84
N PRO A 77 4.84 -55.76 20.15
CA PRO A 77 5.49 -55.86 21.46
C PRO A 77 6.46 -54.69 21.77
N LEU A 78 6.70 -54.40 23.06
CA LEU A 78 7.99 -53.85 23.48
C LEU A 78 8.30 -54.18 24.96
N SER A 79 9.39 -54.92 25.12
CA SER A 79 10.26 -55.07 26.29
C SER A 79 9.62 -55.52 27.61
N GLN A 80 9.81 -56.82 27.89
CA GLN A 80 9.68 -57.42 29.21
C GLN A 80 10.63 -56.76 30.22
N LYS A 81 10.08 -56.20 31.30
CA LYS A 81 10.69 -56.30 32.62
C LYS A 81 9.64 -56.78 33.62
N SER A 82 9.80 -58.03 34.02
CA SER A 82 9.06 -58.70 35.07
C SER A 82 9.37 -58.07 36.43
N SER A 83 8.35 -57.51 37.10
CA SER A 83 8.33 -57.43 38.56
C SER A 83 6.97 -57.91 39.03
N GLY A 84 6.98 -59.01 39.78
CA GLY A 84 5.81 -59.81 40.12
C GLY A 84 4.67 -59.04 40.77
N PHE A 85 3.46 -59.44 40.39
CA PHE A 85 2.24 -59.19 41.14
C PHE A 85 2.32 -59.96 42.47
N LYS A 86 2.18 -59.26 43.59
CA LYS A 86 1.74 -59.87 44.86
C LYS A 86 0.25 -59.57 45.06
N SER A 87 -0.45 -60.61 45.47
CA SER A 87 -1.87 -60.67 45.80
C SER A 87 -2.26 -59.71 46.92
N SER A 88 -3.54 -59.38 46.92
CA SER A 88 -4.25 -58.58 47.91
C SER A 88 -4.27 -59.24 49.28
N GLU A 89 -3.31 -58.92 50.13
CA GLU A 89 -3.43 -59.00 51.59
C GLU A 89 -2.29 -58.16 52.19
N GLU A 90 -2.66 -57.29 53.14
CA GLU A 90 -1.82 -56.23 53.72
C GLU A 90 -1.30 -55.19 52.71
N ARG A 91 -2.21 -54.36 52.20
CA ARG A 91 -1.78 -53.02 51.77
C ARG A 91 -1.29 -52.29 53.03
N ASP A 92 0.03 -52.18 53.18
CA ASP A 92 0.70 -51.41 54.23
C ASP A 92 -0.11 -50.14 54.50
N PRO A 93 -0.65 -49.93 55.73
CA PRO A 93 -1.45 -48.77 56.07
C PRO A 93 -0.75 -47.47 55.64
N LYS A 94 0.58 -47.44 55.71
CA LYS A 94 1.40 -46.32 55.26
C LYS A 94 1.36 -46.11 53.74
N GLN A 95 1.26 -47.16 52.92
CA GLN A 95 1.12 -47.03 51.45
C GLN A 95 -0.27 -46.54 51.04
N VAL A 96 -1.34 -47.00 51.71
CA VAL A 96 -2.71 -46.54 51.44
C VAL A 96 -2.86 -45.08 51.85
N GLU A 97 -2.39 -44.71 53.03
CA GLU A 97 -2.36 -43.32 53.49
C GLU A 97 -1.55 -42.42 52.57
N ARG A 98 -0.40 -42.89 52.06
CA ARG A 98 0.43 -42.13 51.11
C ARG A 98 -0.29 -41.89 49.78
N ARG A 99 -1.05 -42.86 49.28
CA ARG A 99 -1.89 -42.70 48.08
C ARG A 99 -3.05 -41.74 48.30
N VAL A 100 -3.74 -41.83 49.44
CA VAL A 100 -4.82 -40.89 49.81
C VAL A 100 -4.27 -39.48 49.94
N ARG A 101 -3.10 -39.31 50.59
CA ARG A 101 -2.41 -38.03 50.73
C ARG A 101 -1.98 -37.45 49.38
N ASN A 102 -1.42 -38.27 48.49
CA ASN A 102 -1.02 -37.84 47.15
C ASN A 102 -2.21 -37.47 46.27
N ASN A 103 -3.32 -38.23 46.32
CA ASN A 103 -4.54 -37.90 45.59
C ASN A 103 -5.23 -36.64 46.14
N LYS A 104 -5.21 -36.46 47.46
CA LYS A 104 -5.70 -35.23 48.11
C LYS A 104 -4.85 -34.01 47.70
N ALA A 105 -3.52 -34.13 47.75
CA ALA A 105 -2.59 -33.09 47.30
C ALA A 105 -2.74 -32.79 45.80
N ALA A 106 -2.96 -33.80 44.95
CA ALA A 106 -3.21 -33.63 43.53
C ALA A 106 -4.55 -32.92 43.25
N ARG A 107 -5.60 -33.23 44.03
CA ARG A 107 -6.90 -32.55 43.94
C ARG A 107 -6.80 -31.10 44.40
N GLU A 108 -6.15 -30.84 45.54
CA GLU A 108 -5.88 -29.49 46.05
C GLU A 108 -5.01 -28.67 45.07
N SER A 109 -4.01 -29.30 44.45
CA SER A 109 -3.17 -28.67 43.42
C SER A 109 -3.99 -28.31 42.17
N ARG A 110 -4.89 -29.20 41.71
CA ARG A 110 -5.81 -28.92 40.59
C ARG A 110 -6.78 -27.78 40.91
N VAL A 111 -7.31 -27.73 42.14
CA VAL A 111 -8.19 -26.63 42.59
C VAL A 111 -7.42 -25.32 42.63
N LYS A 112 -6.24 -25.28 43.27
CA LYS A 112 -5.37 -24.08 43.30
C LYS A 112 -4.90 -23.64 41.92
N ARG A 113 -4.77 -24.56 40.96
CA ARG A 113 -4.45 -24.23 39.56
C ARG A 113 -5.65 -23.59 38.86
N LYS A 114 -6.85 -24.15 39.03
CA LYS A 114 -8.09 -23.55 38.50
C LYS A 114 -8.38 -22.18 39.09
N GLU A 115 -8.17 -22.01 40.40
CA GLU A 115 -8.32 -20.70 41.08
C GLU A 115 -7.34 -19.67 40.50
N ARG A 116 -6.07 -20.03 40.32
CA ARG A 116 -5.07 -19.14 39.68
C ARG A 116 -5.38 -18.86 38.21
N GLU A 117 -5.85 -19.83 37.46
CA GLU A 117 -6.27 -19.63 36.06
C GLU A 117 -7.49 -18.69 35.99
N MET A 118 -8.44 -18.80 36.92
CA MET A 118 -9.61 -17.92 37.01
C MET A 118 -9.24 -16.49 37.44
N GLU A 119 -8.35 -16.34 38.42
CA GLU A 119 -7.83 -15.04 38.85
C GLU A 119 -7.04 -14.34 37.73
N LEU A 120 -6.19 -15.09 37.02
CA LEU A 120 -5.43 -14.56 35.89
C LEU A 120 -6.38 -14.13 34.76
N LYS A 121 -7.41 -14.93 34.45
CA LYS A 121 -8.42 -14.57 33.44
C LYS A 121 -9.16 -13.29 33.81
N SER A 122 -9.66 -13.18 35.05
CA SER A 122 -10.32 -11.97 35.53
C SER A 122 -9.42 -10.73 35.43
N ARG A 123 -8.12 -10.87 35.73
CA ARG A 123 -7.15 -9.77 35.60
C ARG A 123 -6.87 -9.39 34.14
N VAL A 124 -6.84 -10.37 33.23
CA VAL A 124 -6.73 -10.12 31.79
C VAL A 124 -7.96 -9.35 31.30
N ASP A 125 -9.16 -9.80 31.64
CA ASP A 125 -10.42 -9.15 31.25
C ASP A 125 -10.47 -7.69 31.76
N GLN A 126 -9.99 -7.43 32.99
CA GLN A 126 -9.88 -6.07 33.53
C GLN A 126 -8.89 -5.19 32.76
N LEU A 127 -7.70 -5.71 32.45
CA LEU A 127 -6.69 -4.98 31.69
C LEU A 127 -7.12 -4.74 30.24
N GLU A 128 -7.87 -5.66 29.64
CA GLU A 128 -8.46 -5.49 28.31
C GLU A 128 -9.50 -4.38 28.32
N ALA A 129 -10.39 -4.35 29.32
CA ALA A 129 -11.38 -3.29 29.47
C ALA A 129 -10.72 -1.90 29.72
N GLU A 130 -9.64 -1.86 30.50
CA GLU A 130 -8.88 -0.62 30.73
C GLU A 130 -8.16 -0.16 29.46
N ASN A 131 -7.56 -1.09 28.70
CA ASN A 131 -6.94 -0.78 27.41
C ASN A 131 -7.95 -0.28 26.38
N GLU A 132 -9.13 -0.88 26.28
CA GLU A 132 -10.22 -0.40 25.41
C GLU A 132 -10.61 1.04 25.76
N LYS A 133 -10.70 1.34 27.05
CA LYS A 133 -10.98 2.71 27.51
C LYS A 133 -9.88 3.69 27.14
N LEU A 134 -8.61 3.29 27.21
CA LEU A 134 -7.48 4.13 26.80
C LEU A 134 -7.43 4.35 25.30
N LYS A 135 -7.78 3.35 24.48
CA LYS A 135 -7.88 3.48 23.02
C LYS A 135 -8.96 4.48 22.58
N ALA A 136 -9.98 4.68 23.41
CA ALA A 136 -11.06 5.62 23.13
C ALA A 136 -10.69 7.09 23.37
N LEU A 137 -9.54 7.38 24.00
CA LEU A 137 -9.13 8.74 24.32
C LEU A 137 -8.46 9.43 23.12
N PRO A 138 -8.74 10.72 22.89
CA PRO A 138 -8.05 11.48 21.85
C PRO A 138 -6.56 11.63 22.21
N ILE A 139 -5.68 11.26 21.28
CA ILE A 139 -4.22 11.44 21.42
C ILE A 139 -3.87 12.94 21.47
N ILE A 140 -4.48 13.71 20.56
CA ILE A 140 -4.36 15.16 20.46
C ILE A 140 -5.72 15.74 20.03
N SER A 141 -6.03 16.96 20.44
CA SER A 141 -7.31 17.59 20.08
C SER A 141 -7.16 19.09 19.88
N ARG A 142 -7.80 19.63 18.84
CA ARG A 142 -7.78 21.06 18.51
C ARG A 142 -9.19 21.56 18.23
N ASN A 143 -9.60 22.60 18.95
CA ASN A 143 -10.90 23.25 18.76
C ASN A 143 -10.72 24.57 18.00
N TYR A 144 -11.22 24.62 16.76
CA TYR A 144 -11.08 25.81 15.91
C TYR A 144 -12.20 26.84 16.08
N ARG A 145 -13.36 26.45 16.61
CA ARG A 145 -14.57 27.31 16.61
C ARG A 145 -15.19 27.54 17.99
N GLY A 146 -14.94 26.64 18.94
CA GLY A 146 -15.54 26.68 20.28
C GLY A 146 -17.05 26.40 20.32
N ASP A 147 -17.67 25.97 19.21
CA ASP A 147 -19.12 25.72 19.13
C ASP A 147 -19.52 24.29 19.52
N ILE A 148 -18.54 23.41 19.70
CA ILE A 148 -18.71 22.00 20.10
C ILE A 148 -17.89 21.75 21.36
N ASP A 149 -18.53 21.09 22.33
CA ASP A 149 -17.86 20.60 23.53
C ASP A 149 -16.91 19.45 23.15
N MET A 150 -15.69 19.48 23.68
CA MET A 150 -14.65 18.49 23.39
C MET A 150 -15.06 17.07 23.81
N THR A 151 -15.93 16.93 24.81
CA THR A 151 -16.46 15.64 25.29
C THR A 151 -17.35 14.92 24.27
N VAL A 152 -17.80 15.61 23.21
CA VAL A 152 -18.60 14.98 22.14
C VAL A 152 -17.81 13.87 21.43
N ILE A 153 -16.48 13.93 21.41
CA ILE A 153 -15.62 12.91 20.79
C ILE A 153 -15.74 11.54 21.46
N ASP A 154 -16.10 11.47 22.74
CA ASP A 154 -16.22 10.21 23.48
C ASP A 154 -17.30 9.28 22.90
N LYS A 155 -18.23 9.84 22.12
CA LYS A 155 -19.27 9.07 21.41
C LYS A 155 -18.78 8.41 20.13
N PHE A 156 -17.65 8.86 19.57
CA PHE A 156 -17.18 8.42 18.25
C PHE A 156 -16.89 6.92 18.20
N VAL A 157 -16.11 6.39 19.15
CA VAL A 157 -15.70 4.99 19.17
C VAL A 157 -16.89 4.03 19.36
N PRO A 158 -17.82 4.25 20.32
CA PRO A 158 -19.04 3.44 20.41
C PRO A 158 -19.84 3.43 19.11
N LEU A 159 -20.07 4.59 18.50
CA LEU A 159 -20.83 4.69 17.25
C LEU A 159 -20.13 3.98 16.09
N LEU A 160 -18.80 4.03 16.04
CA LEU A 160 -18.03 3.31 15.04
C LEU A 160 -18.15 1.78 15.22
N GLY A 161 -18.14 1.31 16.47
CA GLY A 161 -18.36 -0.10 16.81
C GLY A 161 -19.75 -0.59 16.37
N ASP A 162 -20.80 0.18 16.69
CA ASP A 162 -22.17 -0.13 16.27
C ASP A 162 -22.27 -0.25 14.72
N MET A 163 -21.63 0.66 13.98
CA MET A 163 -21.60 0.62 12.51
C MET A 163 -20.81 -0.57 11.95
N GLU A 164 -19.74 -0.99 12.63
CA GLU A 164 -18.95 -2.16 12.25
C GLU A 164 -19.75 -3.45 12.46
N GLU A 165 -20.46 -3.57 13.58
CA GLU A 165 -21.35 -4.71 13.89
C GLU A 165 -22.52 -4.82 12.90
N GLU A 166 -23.11 -3.68 12.52
CA GLU A 166 -24.17 -3.62 11.50
C GLU A 166 -23.65 -3.81 10.06
N GLY A 167 -22.33 -3.80 9.86
CA GLY A 167 -21.71 -3.88 8.53
C GLY A 167 -21.95 -2.66 7.65
N GLN A 168 -22.26 -1.50 8.24
CA GLN A 168 -22.60 -0.24 7.56
C GLN A 168 -21.47 0.79 7.62
N MET A 169 -20.22 0.35 7.46
CA MET A 169 -19.06 1.23 7.53
C MET A 169 -19.15 2.38 6.51
N ALA A 170 -19.10 3.61 7.01
CA ALA A 170 -19.07 4.83 6.20
C ALA A 170 -18.08 5.84 6.82
N PRO A 171 -17.43 6.70 6.01
CA PRO A 171 -16.45 7.67 6.51
C PRO A 171 -17.10 8.88 7.23
N ILE A 172 -18.41 8.84 7.43
CA ILE A 172 -19.21 9.88 8.06
C ILE A 172 -20.20 9.19 9.01
N ILE A 173 -20.24 9.64 10.26
CA ILE A 173 -21.22 9.22 11.26
C ILE A 173 -22.04 10.45 11.62
N ASP A 174 -23.35 10.41 11.36
CA ASP A 174 -24.24 11.49 11.78
C ASP A 174 -24.97 11.12 13.06
N HIS A 175 -24.84 11.96 14.10
CA HIS A 175 -25.42 11.67 15.41
C HIS A 175 -25.95 12.94 16.07
N GLN A 176 -27.29 13.13 16.01
CA GLN A 176 -28.15 14.12 16.69
C GLN A 176 -27.63 15.58 16.77
N ASN A 177 -26.51 15.80 17.44
CA ASN A 177 -25.89 17.10 17.70
C ASN A 177 -24.53 17.28 17.04
N ALA A 178 -23.98 16.30 16.32
CA ALA A 178 -22.73 16.43 15.58
C ALA A 178 -22.60 15.36 14.49
N SER A 179 -21.94 15.72 13.40
CA SER A 179 -21.46 14.80 12.37
C SER A 179 -19.95 14.61 12.54
N PHE A 180 -19.51 13.35 12.56
CA PHE A 180 -18.12 12.92 12.65
C PHE A 180 -17.65 12.51 11.25
N ILE A 181 -16.71 13.25 10.69
CA ILE A 181 -16.08 12.93 9.41
C ILE A 181 -14.68 12.44 9.73
N PHE A 182 -14.34 11.22 9.31
CA PHE A 182 -13.08 10.63 9.73
C PHE A 182 -12.34 9.93 8.60
N THR A 183 -11.05 9.73 8.83
CA THR A 183 -10.18 8.93 7.98
C THR A 183 -9.28 8.11 8.87
N LYS A 184 -9.20 6.81 8.58
CA LYS A 184 -8.28 5.90 9.25
C LYS A 184 -6.95 5.90 8.51
N TYR A 185 -5.85 6.11 9.23
CA TYR A 185 -4.50 5.96 8.71
C TYR A 185 -3.71 5.09 9.68
N ASN A 186 -3.16 3.97 9.21
CA ASN A 186 -2.57 2.94 10.08
C ASN A 186 -3.51 2.56 11.24
N ASN A 187 -3.06 2.78 12.48
CA ASN A 187 -3.78 2.53 13.72
C ASN A 187 -4.42 3.81 14.32
N ILE A 188 -4.37 4.95 13.63
CA ILE A 188 -4.94 6.22 14.12
C ILE A 188 -6.17 6.64 13.31
N TYR A 189 -7.07 7.35 13.98
CA TYR A 189 -8.21 8.02 13.36
C TYR A 189 -8.02 9.53 13.43
N LEU A 190 -8.07 10.19 12.28
CA LEU A 190 -8.22 11.63 12.21
C LEU A 190 -9.72 11.92 12.08
N VAL A 191 -10.28 12.65 13.05
CA VAL A 191 -11.71 12.92 13.15
C VAL A 191 -11.96 14.42 13.16
N SER A 192 -12.83 14.87 12.26
CA SER A 192 -13.39 16.22 12.26
C SER A 192 -14.84 16.16 12.76
N VAL A 193 -15.20 17.07 13.66
CA VAL A 193 -16.53 17.14 14.26
C VAL A 193 -17.18 18.46 13.86
N SER A 194 -18.41 18.42 13.35
CA SER A 194 -19.17 19.61 12.94
C SER A 194 -20.64 19.48 13.27
N ARG A 195 -21.31 20.59 13.63
CA ARG A 195 -22.79 20.67 13.71
C ARG A 195 -23.43 21.31 12.49
N LYS A 196 -22.63 21.83 11.57
CA LYS A 196 -23.08 22.57 10.40
C LYS A 196 -22.99 21.68 9.17
N ASN A 197 -23.85 21.97 8.20
CA ASN A 197 -23.74 21.42 6.85
C ASN A 197 -22.48 22.00 6.18
N ILE A 198 -21.38 21.26 6.25
CA ILE A 198 -20.08 21.63 5.70
C ILE A 198 -19.77 20.80 4.47
N ASN A 199 -18.87 21.30 3.63
CA ASN A 199 -18.38 20.54 2.49
C ASN A 199 -17.51 19.38 2.97
N VAL A 200 -18.08 18.17 3.02
CA VAL A 200 -17.38 16.97 3.49
C VAL A 200 -16.16 16.63 2.62
N ALA A 201 -16.21 16.91 1.32
CA ALA A 201 -15.07 16.68 0.44
C ALA A 201 -13.87 17.58 0.81
N LEU A 202 -14.12 18.83 1.22
CA LEU A 202 -13.08 19.73 1.74
C LEU A 202 -12.46 19.16 3.03
N VAL A 203 -13.30 18.68 3.95
CA VAL A 203 -12.85 18.09 5.22
C VAL A 203 -12.00 16.85 4.96
N GLN A 204 -12.49 15.89 4.18
CA GLN A 204 -11.72 14.69 3.87
C GLN A 204 -10.41 15.01 3.17
N SER A 205 -10.41 15.92 2.19
CA SER A 205 -9.19 16.36 1.52
C SER A 205 -8.19 16.97 2.50
N PHE A 206 -8.67 17.77 3.45
CA PHE A 206 -7.83 18.34 4.50
C PHE A 206 -7.28 17.27 5.45
N LEU A 207 -8.08 16.28 5.88
CA LEU A 207 -7.62 15.18 6.74
C LEU A 207 -6.50 14.37 6.06
N PHE A 208 -6.67 14.04 4.77
CA PHE A 208 -5.59 13.42 3.99
C PHE A 208 -4.36 14.31 3.88
N LYS A 209 -4.55 15.63 3.72
CA LYS A 209 -3.45 16.59 3.66
C LYS A 209 -2.70 16.71 4.99
N CYS A 210 -3.38 16.65 6.13
CA CYS A 210 -2.74 16.57 7.44
C CYS A 210 -1.84 15.35 7.56
N ILE A 211 -2.31 14.18 7.14
CA ILE A 211 -1.50 12.95 7.13
C ILE A 211 -0.26 13.13 6.25
N GLU A 212 -0.40 13.71 5.06
CA GLU A 212 0.71 13.99 4.16
C GLU A 212 1.75 14.93 4.79
N VAL A 213 1.30 16.05 5.37
CA VAL A 213 2.17 17.03 6.05
C VAL A 213 2.86 16.40 7.26
N PHE A 214 2.15 15.62 8.08
CA PHE A 214 2.76 14.90 9.21
C PHE A 214 3.80 13.88 8.74
N GLY A 215 3.53 13.16 7.65
CA GLY A 215 4.49 12.25 7.03
C GLY A 215 5.75 12.99 6.53
N GLU A 216 5.61 14.21 5.99
CA GLU A 216 6.77 15.02 5.57
C GLU A 216 7.64 15.49 6.75
N TYR A 217 7.06 15.69 7.94
CA TYR A 217 7.76 16.12 9.15
C TYR A 217 8.35 14.95 9.95
N PHE A 218 7.60 13.87 10.11
CA PHE A 218 7.92 12.79 11.05
C PHE A 218 8.33 11.48 10.36
N LYS A 219 8.23 11.40 9.02
CA LYS A 219 8.40 10.21 8.16
C LYS A 219 7.28 9.19 8.34
N ASP A 220 7.08 8.73 9.57
CA ASP A 220 6.02 7.81 9.94
C ASP A 220 4.95 8.56 10.76
N VAL A 221 3.69 8.21 10.51
CA VAL A 221 2.55 8.79 11.24
C VAL A 221 1.87 7.66 12.00
N GLU A 222 2.31 7.50 13.23
CA GLU A 222 1.82 6.54 14.22
C GLU A 222 1.63 7.22 15.57
N GLU A 223 1.01 6.52 16.52
CA GLU A 223 0.68 7.05 17.84
C GLU A 223 1.91 7.62 18.57
N GLU A 224 3.05 6.94 18.51
CA GLU A 224 4.32 7.38 19.13
C GLU A 224 4.80 8.70 18.51
N SER A 225 4.81 8.81 17.18
CA SER A 225 5.20 10.04 16.47
C SER A 225 4.33 11.23 16.86
N ILE A 226 3.02 11.03 17.06
CA ILE A 226 2.11 12.10 17.48
C ILE A 226 2.38 12.53 18.93
N ARG A 227 2.60 11.58 19.83
CA ARG A 227 2.87 11.85 21.26
C ARG A 227 4.19 12.57 21.45
N ASP A 228 5.23 12.17 20.74
CA ASP A 228 6.58 12.76 20.89
C ASP A 228 6.68 14.16 20.27
N ASN A 229 5.85 14.47 19.27
CA ASN A 229 5.91 15.73 18.51
C ASN A 229 4.71 16.66 18.73
N PHE A 230 3.97 16.52 19.85
CA PHE A 230 2.71 17.24 20.07
C PHE A 230 2.83 18.76 19.95
N VAL A 231 3.97 19.36 20.34
CA VAL A 231 4.21 20.81 20.23
C VAL A 231 4.17 21.28 18.77
N ILE A 232 4.96 20.62 17.90
CA ILE A 232 5.01 20.93 16.47
C ILE A 232 3.66 20.67 15.81
N ILE A 233 2.95 19.62 16.24
CA ILE A 233 1.62 19.31 15.70
C ILE A 233 0.62 20.40 16.05
N TYR A 234 0.66 20.97 17.26
CA TYR A 234 -0.20 22.12 17.59
C TYR A 234 0.13 23.35 16.72
N GLU A 235 1.42 23.65 16.51
CA GLU A 235 1.84 24.73 15.61
C GLU A 235 1.37 24.48 14.17
N LEU A 236 1.53 23.25 13.67
CA LEU A 236 1.05 22.86 12.35
C LEU A 236 -0.46 23.00 12.21
N LEU A 237 -1.23 22.50 13.18
CA LEU A 237 -2.69 22.59 13.14
C LEU A 237 -3.17 24.05 13.14
N ASP A 238 -2.50 24.93 13.89
CA ASP A 238 -2.83 26.36 13.94
C ASP A 238 -2.50 27.10 12.64
N GLU A 239 -1.43 26.73 11.97
CA GLU A 239 -1.02 27.32 10.69
C GLU A 239 -1.77 26.73 9.49
N MET A 240 -2.14 25.45 9.56
CA MET A 240 -2.85 24.75 8.50
C MET A 240 -4.33 25.08 8.42
N MET A 241 -4.96 25.49 9.53
CA MET A 241 -6.38 25.79 9.58
C MET A 241 -6.70 26.90 10.58
N ASP A 242 -7.46 27.89 10.12
CA ASP A 242 -8.02 28.93 10.99
C ASP A 242 -9.55 28.91 10.92
N PHE A 243 -10.20 28.86 12.08
CA PHE A 243 -11.65 28.87 12.25
C PHE A 243 -12.42 27.83 11.39
N GLY A 244 -11.79 26.72 11.04
CA GLY A 244 -12.37 25.67 10.17
C GLY A 244 -12.11 25.85 8.68
N TYR A 245 -11.31 26.84 8.28
CA TYR A 245 -10.89 27.08 6.91
C TYR A 245 -9.42 26.69 6.73
N PRO A 246 -9.10 25.69 5.89
CA PRO A 246 -7.72 25.38 5.55
C PRO A 246 -6.99 26.60 4.97
N GLN A 247 -5.78 26.86 5.47
CA GLN A 247 -4.91 27.97 5.05
C GLN A 247 -3.71 27.40 4.28
N THR A 248 -2.52 27.38 4.90
CA THR A 248 -1.28 26.92 4.27
C THR A 248 -1.07 25.44 4.57
N THR A 249 -1.10 24.60 3.54
CA THR A 249 -0.96 23.14 3.71
C THR A 249 0.24 22.55 2.96
N ASP A 250 1.12 23.37 2.41
CA ASP A 250 2.33 22.91 1.73
C ASP A 250 3.45 22.62 2.74
N GLY A 251 3.69 21.34 3.05
CA GLY A 251 4.64 20.91 4.10
C GLY A 251 6.08 21.40 3.89
N LYS A 252 6.53 21.55 2.64
CA LYS A 252 7.85 22.15 2.33
C LYS A 252 7.96 23.62 2.72
N ILE A 253 6.87 24.38 2.61
CA ILE A 253 6.82 25.81 2.91
C ILE A 253 6.61 26.02 4.41
N LEU A 254 5.74 25.22 5.02
CA LEU A 254 5.55 25.20 6.48
C LEU A 254 6.89 24.96 7.20
N ARG A 255 7.74 24.08 6.66
CA ARG A 255 9.08 23.78 7.22
C ARG A 255 10.05 24.95 7.27
N GLU A 256 9.82 26.01 6.49
CA GLU A 256 10.69 27.18 6.51
C GLU A 256 10.55 27.99 7.81
N TYR A 257 9.40 27.92 8.49
CA TYR A 257 9.10 28.73 9.67
C TYR A 257 8.49 27.96 10.86
N ILE A 258 8.00 26.73 10.66
CA ILE A 258 7.61 25.79 11.71
C ILE A 258 8.70 24.70 11.76
N THR A 259 9.67 24.87 12.66
CA THR A 259 10.90 24.06 12.70
C THR A 259 10.95 23.16 13.92
N GLN A 260 11.40 21.91 13.74
CA GLN A 260 11.63 20.97 14.85
C GLN A 260 12.83 21.37 15.73
N GLU A 261 13.78 22.12 15.15
CA GLU A 261 14.97 22.60 15.85
C GLU A 261 14.61 23.87 16.65
N GLY A 262 14.29 23.67 17.94
CA GLY A 262 14.18 24.77 18.89
C GLY A 262 15.54 25.44 19.10
N ASN A 263 15.74 26.60 18.47
CA ASN A 263 16.61 27.70 18.96
C ASN A 263 16.79 28.78 17.87
N LYS A 264 15.76 29.58 17.62
CA LYS A 264 15.96 30.98 17.18
C LYS A 264 15.11 31.88 18.06
N LEU A 265 15.77 32.81 18.75
CA LEU A 265 15.15 33.79 19.64
C LEU A 265 14.31 34.85 18.88
N GLU A 266 14.32 34.81 17.55
CA GLU A 266 13.42 35.57 16.69
C GLU A 266 12.46 34.61 16.00
N ALA A 267 11.15 34.84 16.16
CA ALA A 267 10.14 34.15 15.39
C ALA A 267 10.44 34.37 13.89
N PRO A 268 10.68 33.30 13.11
CA PRO A 268 10.92 33.45 11.68
C PRO A 268 9.71 34.14 11.06
N ARG A 269 9.95 35.20 10.28
CA ARG A 269 8.86 35.86 9.53
C ARG A 269 8.32 34.86 8.50
N PRO A 270 7.00 34.78 8.32
CA PRO A 270 6.42 33.91 7.29
C PRO A 270 7.05 34.20 5.92
N PRO A 271 7.46 33.17 5.17
CA PRO A 271 7.98 33.34 3.82
C PRO A 271 6.99 34.07 2.92
N MET A 272 7.48 34.87 1.98
CA MET A 272 6.62 35.53 1.00
C MET A 272 5.78 34.54 0.18
N ALA A 273 6.25 33.30 0.01
CA ALA A 273 5.51 32.22 -0.63
C ALA A 273 4.11 32.01 -0.02
N VAL A 274 3.94 32.22 1.29
CA VAL A 274 2.63 32.08 1.97
C VAL A 274 1.59 33.07 1.43
N THR A 275 2.02 34.24 0.94
CA THR A 275 1.13 35.31 0.45
C THR A 275 1.17 35.52 -1.06
N ASN A 276 2.12 34.89 -1.74
CA ASN A 276 2.31 35.01 -3.18
C ASN A 276 1.36 34.08 -3.97
N ALA A 277 1.08 34.45 -5.22
CA ALA A 277 0.32 33.59 -6.14
C ALA A 277 1.02 32.25 -6.47
N VAL A 278 2.33 32.17 -6.22
CA VAL A 278 3.11 30.92 -6.28
C VAL A 278 3.43 30.53 -4.84
N SER A 279 2.59 29.66 -4.28
CA SER A 279 2.65 29.28 -2.86
C SER A 279 3.49 28.05 -2.57
N TRP A 280 3.99 27.36 -3.60
CA TRP A 280 4.66 26.05 -3.48
C TRP A 280 6.16 26.06 -3.79
N ARG A 281 6.75 27.24 -4.04
CA ARG A 281 8.17 27.38 -4.35
C ARG A 281 8.75 28.68 -3.77
N GLY A 282 9.74 28.54 -2.88
CA GLY A 282 10.50 29.66 -2.33
C GLY A 282 11.43 30.33 -3.35
N GLU A 283 11.69 31.62 -3.16
CA GLU A 283 12.66 32.36 -3.97
C GLU A 283 14.11 32.06 -3.53
N GLY A 284 15.08 32.29 -4.42
CA GLY A 284 16.50 32.20 -4.07
C GLY A 284 17.10 30.79 -4.03
N ILE A 285 16.35 29.75 -4.39
CA ILE A 285 16.86 28.37 -4.52
C ILE A 285 18.04 28.33 -5.50
N LYS A 286 19.13 27.67 -5.10
CA LYS A 286 20.34 27.53 -5.91
C LYS A 286 20.89 26.12 -5.86
N TYR A 287 21.16 25.57 -7.03
CA TYR A 287 21.82 24.28 -7.20
C TYR A 287 23.14 24.46 -7.96
N ARG A 288 24.14 23.64 -7.61
CA ARG A 288 25.41 23.58 -8.37
C ARG A 288 25.20 22.99 -9.77
N LYS A 289 24.26 22.05 -9.90
CA LYS A 289 23.86 21.41 -11.15
C LYS A 289 22.35 21.49 -11.26
N ASN A 290 21.86 21.98 -12.40
CA ASN A 290 20.43 22.11 -12.65
C ASN A 290 19.93 20.88 -13.41
N GLU A 291 19.16 20.03 -12.75
CA GLU A 291 18.74 18.73 -13.28
C GLU A 291 17.25 18.50 -12.98
N VAL A 292 16.57 17.82 -13.91
CA VAL A 292 15.16 17.45 -13.75
C VAL A 292 15.00 15.99 -14.10
N PHE A 293 14.39 15.20 -13.23
CA PHE A 293 14.07 13.79 -13.50
C PHE A 293 12.56 13.61 -13.58
N LEU A 294 12.10 12.90 -14.61
CA LEU A 294 10.70 12.59 -14.84
C LEU A 294 10.53 11.07 -14.79
N ASP A 295 9.68 10.62 -13.89
CA ASP A 295 9.27 9.24 -13.75
C ASP A 295 7.83 9.12 -14.24
N VAL A 296 7.64 8.55 -15.43
CA VAL A 296 6.32 8.25 -15.98
C VAL A 296 5.96 6.83 -15.57
N ILE A 297 5.08 6.70 -14.59
CA ILE A 297 4.72 5.42 -13.96
C ILE A 297 3.29 5.08 -14.37
N GLU A 298 3.07 3.90 -14.94
CA GLU A 298 1.75 3.39 -15.29
C GLU A 298 1.40 2.18 -14.43
N SER A 299 0.31 2.28 -13.67
CA SER A 299 -0.31 1.17 -12.95
C SER A 299 -1.42 0.57 -13.82
N VAL A 300 -1.27 -0.70 -14.19
CA VAL A 300 -2.25 -1.41 -15.00
C VAL A 300 -3.26 -2.12 -14.09
N HIS A 301 -4.48 -1.61 -14.04
CA HIS A 301 -5.62 -2.28 -13.40
C HIS A 301 -6.28 -3.19 -14.43
N LEU A 302 -6.42 -4.47 -14.10
CA LEU A 302 -6.95 -5.46 -15.01
C LEU A 302 -7.78 -6.47 -14.24
N LEU A 303 -9.00 -6.72 -14.70
CA LEU A 303 -9.79 -7.86 -14.28
C LEU A 303 -10.09 -8.71 -15.51
N ALA A 304 -9.60 -9.95 -15.52
CA ALA A 304 -9.95 -10.91 -16.57
C ALA A 304 -10.76 -12.07 -16.00
N ASN A 305 -11.68 -12.58 -16.82
CA ASN A 305 -12.38 -13.81 -16.52
C ASN A 305 -11.48 -15.03 -16.77
N ALA A 306 -11.99 -16.17 -16.37
CA ALA A 306 -11.33 -17.46 -16.44
C ALA A 306 -11.07 -17.96 -17.88
N ASN A 307 -11.83 -17.45 -18.86
CA ASN A 307 -11.66 -17.74 -20.28
C ASN A 307 -10.66 -16.79 -20.98
N GLY A 308 -10.07 -15.84 -20.26
CA GLY A 308 -9.16 -14.84 -20.82
C GLY A 308 -9.84 -13.64 -21.48
N THR A 309 -11.15 -13.47 -21.30
CA THR A 309 -11.83 -12.21 -21.65
C THR A 309 -11.54 -11.18 -20.58
N VAL A 310 -11.02 -10.02 -21.00
CA VAL A 310 -10.81 -8.86 -20.14
C VAL A 310 -12.16 -8.23 -19.82
N LEU A 311 -12.53 -8.18 -18.54
CA LEU A 311 -13.77 -7.59 -18.03
C LEU A 311 -13.59 -6.10 -17.72
N GLN A 312 -12.44 -5.74 -17.14
CA GLN A 312 -12.06 -4.36 -16.84
C GLN A 312 -10.58 -4.17 -17.16
N SER A 313 -10.25 -3.04 -17.76
CA SER A 313 -8.88 -2.66 -18.10
C SER A 313 -8.77 -1.16 -18.02
N GLU A 314 -7.92 -0.70 -17.13
CA GLU A 314 -7.69 0.71 -16.88
C GLU A 314 -6.21 0.93 -16.61
N ILE A 315 -5.65 1.97 -17.22
CA ILE A 315 -4.29 2.39 -16.96
C ILE A 315 -4.37 3.70 -16.19
N VAL A 316 -3.90 3.66 -14.95
CA VAL A 316 -3.74 4.84 -14.10
C VAL A 316 -2.26 5.21 -14.15
N GLY A 317 -1.95 6.31 -14.81
CA GLY A 317 -0.60 6.81 -14.93
C GLY A 317 -0.36 8.02 -14.04
N SER A 318 0.90 8.20 -13.65
CA SER A 318 1.38 9.33 -12.87
C SER A 318 2.71 9.81 -13.44
N VAL A 319 2.90 11.12 -13.46
CA VAL A 319 4.16 11.76 -13.83
C VAL A 319 4.75 12.39 -12.58
N LYS A 320 5.70 11.69 -11.97
CA LYS A 320 6.45 12.19 -10.81
C LYS A 320 7.70 12.91 -11.27
N MET A 321 7.99 14.05 -10.67
CA MET A 321 9.14 14.87 -11.00
C MET A 321 10.05 15.01 -9.79
N ARG A 322 11.36 15.00 -10.04
CA ARG A 322 12.38 15.45 -9.09
C ARG A 322 13.11 16.62 -9.71
N VAL A 323 12.89 17.81 -9.15
CA VAL A 323 13.33 19.08 -9.72
C VAL A 323 14.42 19.68 -8.85
N TYR A 324 15.63 19.77 -9.40
CA TYR A 324 16.78 20.43 -8.78
C TYR A 324 17.18 21.61 -9.65
N LEU A 325 16.39 22.68 -9.58
CA LEU A 325 16.55 23.86 -10.42
C LEU A 325 16.75 25.12 -9.59
N SER A 326 17.65 25.99 -10.04
CA SER A 326 17.89 27.28 -9.42
C SER A 326 16.83 28.30 -9.85
N GLY A 327 16.49 29.25 -8.97
CA GLY A 327 15.57 30.35 -9.26
C GLY A 327 14.10 29.94 -9.32
N MET A 328 13.33 30.58 -10.21
CA MET A 328 11.89 30.44 -10.38
C MET A 328 11.55 30.05 -11.82
N PRO A 329 11.94 28.83 -12.26
CA PRO A 329 11.86 28.46 -13.67
C PRO A 329 10.41 28.18 -14.09
N GLU A 330 10.03 28.63 -15.29
CA GLU A 330 8.80 28.21 -15.95
C GLU A 330 9.11 26.98 -16.82
N LEU A 331 8.49 25.85 -16.49
CA LEU A 331 8.58 24.61 -17.26
C LEU A 331 7.39 24.48 -18.22
N ARG A 332 7.65 23.89 -19.38
CA ARG A 332 6.62 23.47 -20.34
C ARG A 332 6.84 22.03 -20.77
N LEU A 333 5.89 21.17 -20.44
CA LEU A 333 5.91 19.75 -20.80
C LEU A 333 5.01 19.52 -22.02
N GLY A 334 5.55 18.85 -23.03
CA GLY A 334 4.82 18.37 -24.19
C GLY A 334 4.72 16.86 -24.21
N LEU A 335 3.49 16.34 -24.31
CA LEU A 335 3.18 14.91 -24.42
C LEU A 335 2.71 14.57 -25.84
N ASN A 336 2.59 13.29 -26.17
CA ASN A 336 1.94 12.84 -27.40
C ASN A 336 0.41 12.74 -27.28
N ASP A 337 -0.23 13.77 -26.73
CA ASP A 337 -1.69 13.85 -26.56
C ASP A 337 -2.40 13.91 -27.92
N LYS A 338 -3.36 13.01 -28.13
CA LYS A 338 -4.17 12.91 -29.36
C LYS A 338 -4.88 14.22 -29.68
N VAL A 339 -5.45 14.89 -28.68
CA VAL A 339 -6.18 16.15 -28.87
C VAL A 339 -5.25 17.25 -29.37
N GLN A 340 -4.02 17.31 -28.84
CA GLN A 340 -3.02 18.27 -29.28
C GLN A 340 -2.59 18.04 -30.74
N PHE A 341 -2.44 16.77 -31.15
CA PHE A 341 -2.08 16.42 -32.52
C PHE A 341 -3.18 16.75 -33.52
N GLU A 342 -4.43 16.47 -33.19
CA GLU A 342 -5.61 16.81 -34.01
C GLU A 342 -5.74 18.32 -34.18
N ALA A 343 -5.58 19.10 -33.12
CA ALA A 343 -5.63 20.57 -33.17
C ALA A 343 -4.48 21.19 -33.99
N SER A 344 -3.31 20.53 -34.02
CA SER A 344 -2.12 21.02 -34.74
C SER A 344 -2.09 20.66 -36.23
N GLY A 345 -3.18 20.10 -36.78
CA GLY A 345 -3.31 19.72 -38.19
C GLY A 345 -2.34 18.63 -38.66
N HIS A 346 -1.61 18.00 -37.74
CA HIS A 346 -0.71 16.90 -38.04
C HIS A 346 -1.51 15.59 -38.02
N LEU A 347 -2.31 15.36 -39.06
CA LEU A 347 -2.82 14.03 -39.34
C LEU A 347 -1.63 13.06 -39.43
N PRO A 348 -1.61 11.94 -38.71
CA PRO A 348 -0.50 11.00 -38.79
C PRO A 348 -0.54 10.28 -40.15
N GLY A 349 0.03 10.90 -41.17
CA GLY A 349 0.44 10.29 -42.42
C GLY A 349 1.66 9.39 -42.21
N GLY A 350 1.52 8.37 -41.35
CA GLY A 350 2.59 7.44 -41.05
C GLY A 350 2.26 6.58 -39.83
N LYS A 351 2.38 5.25 -39.99
CA LYS A 351 2.13 4.20 -38.98
C LYS A 351 2.96 4.30 -37.67
N THR A 352 3.68 5.40 -37.43
CA THR A 352 4.78 5.48 -36.46
C THR A 352 4.55 6.38 -35.24
N ASN A 353 3.61 7.33 -35.27
CA ASN A 353 3.30 8.18 -34.11
C ASN A 353 1.92 7.83 -33.54
N LYS A 354 1.92 6.87 -32.61
CA LYS A 354 0.71 6.53 -31.83
C LYS A 354 0.47 7.65 -30.83
N SER A 355 -0.58 8.43 -31.02
CA SER A 355 -1.06 9.40 -30.03
C SER A 355 -1.77 8.68 -28.88
N VAL A 356 -1.80 9.30 -27.72
CA VAL A 356 -2.48 8.79 -26.52
C VAL A 356 -3.70 9.65 -26.21
N GLU A 357 -4.82 8.99 -25.99
CA GLU A 357 -6.11 9.63 -25.67
C GLU A 357 -6.32 9.60 -24.16
N LEU A 358 -5.94 10.69 -23.50
CA LEU A 358 -6.06 10.84 -22.06
C LEU A 358 -7.51 11.18 -21.71
N GLU A 359 -8.21 10.33 -20.96
CA GLU A 359 -9.62 10.53 -20.62
C GLU A 359 -9.80 11.49 -19.45
N ASP A 360 -9.09 11.23 -18.35
CA ASP A 360 -9.10 12.06 -17.16
C ASP A 360 -7.67 12.44 -16.83
N ILE A 361 -7.45 13.71 -16.48
CA ILE A 361 -6.15 14.25 -16.13
C ILE A 361 -6.34 15.15 -14.91
N LYS A 362 -5.57 14.85 -13.86
CA LYS A 362 -5.48 15.67 -12.67
C LYS A 362 -4.09 16.29 -12.62
N PHE A 363 -4.04 17.58 -12.42
CA PHE A 363 -2.79 18.32 -12.35
C PHE A 363 -2.50 18.78 -10.92
N HIS A 364 -1.22 18.92 -10.62
CA HIS A 364 -0.76 19.67 -9.47
C HIS A 364 -1.18 21.15 -9.58
N GLN A 365 -1.38 21.82 -8.45
CA GLN A 365 -1.74 23.24 -8.38
C GLN A 365 -0.79 24.19 -9.14
N CYS A 366 0.42 23.71 -9.44
CA CYS A 366 1.42 24.51 -10.15
C CYS A 366 1.15 24.65 -11.65
N VAL A 367 0.25 23.84 -12.21
CA VAL A 367 -0.11 23.85 -13.63
C VAL A 367 -1.14 24.93 -13.92
N ARG A 368 -0.85 25.74 -14.94
CA ARG A 368 -1.77 26.77 -15.43
C ARG A 368 -2.86 26.14 -16.30
N LEU A 369 -3.97 25.76 -15.67
CA LEU A 369 -5.10 25.10 -16.34
C LEU A 369 -5.64 25.89 -17.53
N SER A 370 -5.69 27.22 -17.44
CA SER A 370 -6.12 28.09 -18.54
C SER A 370 -5.25 27.97 -19.79
N ARG A 371 -3.94 27.72 -19.67
CA ARG A 371 -3.08 27.47 -20.83
C ARG A 371 -3.33 26.08 -21.41
N PHE A 372 -3.47 25.08 -20.54
CA PHE A 372 -3.75 23.71 -20.95
C PHE A 372 -5.08 23.59 -21.71
N GLU A 373 -6.13 24.29 -21.28
CA GLU A 373 -7.42 24.30 -21.98
C GLU A 373 -7.35 24.89 -23.39
N ASN A 374 -6.48 25.89 -23.60
CA ASN A 374 -6.35 26.58 -24.89
C ASN A 374 -5.48 25.82 -25.92
N ASP A 375 -4.28 25.37 -25.54
CA ASP A 375 -3.30 24.81 -26.49
C ASP A 375 -2.75 23.44 -26.08
N ARG A 376 -3.32 22.82 -25.03
CA ARG A 376 -2.89 21.54 -24.43
C ARG A 376 -1.44 21.54 -23.95
N THR A 377 -0.83 22.72 -23.74
CA THR A 377 0.52 22.84 -23.17
C THR A 377 0.46 22.83 -21.65
N ILE A 378 1.18 21.90 -21.04
CA ILE A 378 1.33 21.82 -19.59
C ILE A 378 2.42 22.80 -19.17
N SER A 379 2.03 23.98 -18.69
CA SER A 379 2.94 25.07 -18.28
C SER A 379 2.83 25.30 -16.77
N PHE A 380 3.96 25.28 -16.07
CA PHE A 380 4.01 25.33 -14.60
C PHE A 380 5.32 25.89 -14.06
N ILE A 381 5.31 26.35 -12.81
CA ILE A 381 6.52 26.62 -12.02
C ILE A 381 6.64 25.47 -11.02
N PRO A 382 7.62 24.56 -11.11
CA PRO A 382 7.65 23.36 -10.28
C PRO A 382 7.99 23.66 -8.80
N PRO A 383 7.32 23.01 -7.83
CA PRO A 383 7.87 22.85 -6.49
C PRO A 383 9.30 22.32 -6.53
N ASP A 384 10.08 22.61 -5.50
CA ASP A 384 11.45 22.11 -5.40
C ASP A 384 11.49 20.66 -4.89
N GLY A 385 12.42 19.85 -5.39
CA GLY A 385 12.55 18.44 -5.01
C GLY A 385 11.51 17.53 -5.67
N GLU A 386 11.04 16.52 -4.94
CA GLU A 386 10.10 15.51 -5.45
C GLU A 386 8.63 15.96 -5.32
N PHE A 387 7.84 15.83 -6.38
CA PHE A 387 6.39 16.01 -6.37
C PHE A 387 5.73 15.27 -7.55
N GLU A 388 4.43 15.01 -7.46
CA GLU A 388 3.63 14.50 -8.58
C GLU A 388 3.08 15.68 -9.40
N LEU A 389 3.45 15.77 -10.68
CA LEU A 389 3.00 16.84 -11.57
C LEU A 389 1.56 16.61 -12.05
N MET A 390 1.28 15.37 -12.46
CA MET A 390 -0.03 14.99 -12.97
C MET A 390 -0.28 13.49 -12.80
N SER A 391 -1.55 13.14 -12.62
CA SER A 391 -2.06 11.79 -12.84
C SER A 391 -3.02 11.79 -14.02
N TYR A 392 -3.08 10.67 -14.72
CA TYR A 392 -3.95 10.50 -15.87
C TYR A 392 -4.55 9.10 -15.89
N ARG A 393 -5.71 8.95 -16.51
CA ARG A 393 -6.46 7.70 -16.59
C ARG A 393 -6.83 7.40 -18.03
N LEU A 394 -6.69 6.13 -18.43
CA LEU A 394 -7.10 5.63 -19.73
C LEU A 394 -7.91 4.34 -19.58
N THR A 395 -9.08 4.25 -20.20
CA THR A 395 -9.89 3.04 -20.26
C THR A 395 -9.61 2.27 -21.56
N THR A 396 -8.33 2.05 -21.84
CA THR A 396 -7.92 1.26 -23.01
C THR A 396 -7.93 -0.22 -22.67
N VAL A 397 -8.64 -1.02 -23.48
CA VAL A 397 -8.59 -2.49 -23.37
C VAL A 397 -7.23 -2.98 -23.87
N VAL A 398 -6.39 -3.39 -22.94
CA VAL A 398 -5.07 -3.96 -23.26
C VAL A 398 -5.05 -5.45 -23.04
N LYS A 399 -4.24 -6.16 -23.82
CA LYS A 399 -3.99 -7.57 -23.55
C LYS A 399 -3.24 -7.68 -22.21
N PRO A 400 -3.56 -8.67 -21.38
CA PRO A 400 -2.87 -8.88 -20.11
C PRO A 400 -1.37 -9.02 -20.32
N LEU A 401 -0.56 -8.13 -19.75
CA LEU A 401 0.90 -8.15 -19.90
C LEU A 401 1.50 -9.45 -19.36
N ILE A 402 0.97 -9.94 -18.25
CA ILE A 402 1.27 -11.26 -17.70
C ILE A 402 -0.04 -12.02 -17.56
N TRP A 403 -0.19 -13.10 -18.32
CA TRP A 403 -1.38 -13.94 -18.31
C TRP A 403 -1.11 -15.20 -17.50
N ILE A 404 -2.00 -15.51 -16.56
CA ILE A 404 -1.90 -16.70 -15.71
C ILE A 404 -3.06 -17.64 -16.03
N GLU A 405 -2.70 -18.85 -16.45
CA GLU A 405 -3.60 -19.98 -16.55
C GLU A 405 -3.39 -20.85 -15.32
N CYS A 406 -4.40 -20.97 -14.47
CA CYS A 406 -4.36 -21.81 -13.28
C CYS A 406 -5.46 -22.86 -13.38
N VAL A 407 -5.06 -24.12 -13.49
CA VAL A 407 -5.95 -25.28 -13.44
C VAL A 407 -5.88 -25.87 -12.04
N VAL A 408 -7.03 -26.03 -11.40
CA VAL A 408 -7.14 -26.54 -10.03
C VAL A 408 -7.80 -27.91 -10.07
N GLU A 409 -7.05 -28.95 -9.69
CA GLU A 409 -7.57 -30.30 -9.55
C GLU A 409 -7.83 -30.59 -8.07
N LYS A 410 -9.10 -30.55 -7.66
CA LYS A 410 -9.50 -30.86 -6.28
C LYS A 410 -9.94 -32.31 -6.15
N TYR A 411 -9.22 -33.07 -5.34
CA TYR A 411 -9.59 -34.43 -4.93
C TYR A 411 -10.22 -34.33 -3.55
N SER A 412 -11.56 -34.45 -3.50
CA SER A 412 -12.33 -34.30 -2.27
C SER A 412 -11.75 -35.17 -1.14
N ARG A 413 -11.58 -34.56 0.05
CA ARG A 413 -11.08 -35.21 1.28
C ARG A 413 -9.67 -35.80 1.18
N SER A 414 -8.84 -35.32 0.25
CA SER A 414 -7.49 -35.84 0.07
C SER A 414 -6.48 -34.75 -0.23
N ARG A 415 -6.62 -34.06 -1.36
CA ARG A 415 -5.60 -33.13 -1.84
C ARG A 415 -6.14 -32.15 -2.86
N VAL A 416 -5.41 -31.07 -3.07
CA VAL A 416 -5.62 -30.15 -4.17
C VAL A 416 -4.29 -29.93 -4.89
N GLU A 417 -4.33 -30.03 -6.21
CA GLU A 417 -3.19 -29.79 -7.08
C GLU A 417 -3.44 -28.56 -7.95
N PHE A 418 -2.43 -27.71 -8.07
CA PHE A 418 -2.46 -26.51 -8.89
C PHE A 418 -1.45 -26.68 -10.02
N MET A 419 -1.91 -26.53 -11.26
CA MET A 419 -1.04 -26.40 -12.42
C MET A 419 -1.12 -24.97 -12.94
N VAL A 420 -0.04 -24.23 -12.74
CA VAL A 420 0.04 -22.80 -13.02
C VAL A 420 0.96 -22.56 -14.20
N LYS A 421 0.46 -21.84 -15.19
CA LYS A 421 1.18 -21.46 -16.40
C LYS A 421 1.14 -19.95 -16.54
N ALA A 422 2.31 -19.33 -16.44
CA ALA A 422 2.47 -17.89 -16.59
C ALA A 422 3.05 -17.56 -17.97
N LYS A 423 2.40 -16.66 -18.71
CA LYS A 423 2.81 -16.19 -20.04
C LYS A 423 3.04 -14.68 -20.02
N SER A 424 4.23 -14.23 -20.43
CA SER A 424 4.51 -12.80 -20.62
C SER A 424 4.12 -12.36 -22.05
N GLN A 425 3.12 -11.48 -22.18
CA GLN A 425 2.56 -11.02 -23.46
C GLN A 425 3.01 -9.60 -23.86
N PHE A 426 4.25 -9.23 -23.52
CA PHE A 426 4.86 -7.96 -23.93
C PHE A 426 6.10 -8.19 -24.81
N LYS A 427 6.71 -7.09 -25.26
CA LYS A 427 7.84 -7.12 -26.20
C LYS A 427 9.00 -7.92 -25.63
N ARG A 428 9.61 -8.80 -26.44
CA ARG A 428 10.73 -9.68 -26.05
C ARG A 428 11.97 -8.95 -25.52
N ARG A 429 12.16 -7.68 -25.91
CA ARG A 429 13.26 -6.82 -25.45
C ARG A 429 13.04 -6.24 -24.05
N SER A 430 11.82 -6.31 -23.54
CA SER A 430 11.45 -5.86 -22.20
C SER A 430 11.41 -7.08 -21.29
N THR A 431 11.63 -6.83 -20.00
CA THR A 431 11.68 -7.84 -18.95
C THR A 431 10.89 -7.33 -17.76
N ALA A 432 9.98 -8.15 -17.23
CA ALA A 432 9.35 -7.86 -15.96
C ALA A 432 10.28 -8.32 -14.82
N ASN A 433 10.49 -7.45 -13.85
CA ASN A 433 11.31 -7.69 -12.67
C ASN A 433 10.40 -8.03 -11.48
N ASN A 434 10.93 -8.86 -10.59
CA ASN A 434 10.32 -9.21 -9.29
C ASN A 434 8.83 -9.56 -9.42
N VAL A 435 8.51 -10.44 -10.36
CA VAL A 435 7.13 -10.84 -10.60
C VAL A 435 6.68 -11.76 -9.46
N GLU A 436 5.57 -11.45 -8.82
CA GLU A 436 4.96 -12.26 -7.78
C GLU A 436 3.55 -12.66 -8.21
N ILE A 437 3.30 -13.97 -8.30
CA ILE A 437 2.01 -14.53 -8.69
C ILE A 437 1.39 -15.12 -7.43
N ILE A 438 0.36 -14.46 -6.91
CA ILE A 438 -0.32 -14.81 -5.66
C ILE A 438 -1.57 -15.62 -6.01
N ILE A 439 -1.57 -16.89 -5.60
CA ILE A 439 -2.64 -17.83 -5.93
C ILE A 439 -3.33 -18.26 -4.65
N PRO A 440 -4.64 -17.95 -4.50
CA PRO A 440 -5.41 -18.40 -3.35
C PRO A 440 -5.48 -19.92 -3.29
N VAL A 441 -5.35 -20.44 -2.06
CA VAL A 441 -5.57 -21.85 -1.73
C VAL A 441 -6.68 -21.97 -0.68
N PRO A 442 -7.27 -23.16 -0.51
CA PRO A 442 -8.19 -23.41 0.59
C PRO A 442 -7.57 -23.11 1.95
N SER A 443 -8.33 -22.56 2.90
CA SER A 443 -7.81 -22.24 4.24
C SER A 443 -7.44 -23.45 5.07
N ASP A 444 -8.00 -24.61 4.72
CA ASP A 444 -7.72 -25.89 5.33
C ASP A 444 -6.56 -26.64 4.65
N ALA A 445 -5.92 -26.04 3.64
CA ALA A 445 -4.81 -26.65 2.92
C ALA A 445 -3.53 -26.73 3.77
N ASP A 446 -2.92 -27.91 3.80
CA ASP A 446 -1.68 -28.17 4.53
C ASP A 446 -0.63 -28.86 3.67
N SER A 447 0.55 -29.10 4.26
CA SER A 447 1.63 -29.89 3.65
C SER A 447 2.02 -29.47 2.21
N PRO A 448 2.39 -28.20 1.98
CA PRO A 448 2.67 -27.66 0.65
C PRO A 448 3.87 -28.35 0.00
N LYS A 449 3.75 -28.67 -1.28
CA LYS A 449 4.84 -29.16 -2.13
C LYS A 449 4.85 -28.40 -3.45
N PHE A 450 5.97 -27.77 -3.77
CA PHE A 450 6.13 -26.96 -4.97
C PHE A 450 7.15 -27.55 -5.94
N LYS A 451 6.86 -27.47 -7.24
CA LYS A 451 7.77 -27.78 -8.35
C LYS A 451 7.65 -26.66 -9.39
N ALA A 452 8.59 -25.72 -9.37
CA ALA A 452 8.65 -24.63 -10.32
C ALA A 452 9.80 -24.86 -11.32
N ALA A 453 9.56 -24.59 -12.61
CA ALA A 453 10.62 -24.61 -13.61
C ALA A 453 11.61 -23.44 -13.44
N ILE A 454 11.13 -22.31 -12.94
CA ILE A 454 11.91 -21.10 -12.64
C ILE A 454 11.33 -20.40 -11.41
N GLY A 455 12.18 -19.67 -10.70
CA GLY A 455 11.77 -18.95 -9.50
C GLY A 455 11.53 -19.87 -8.32
N SER A 456 10.88 -19.33 -7.28
CA SER A 456 10.60 -20.03 -6.03
C SER A 456 9.15 -19.81 -5.63
N ALA A 457 8.53 -20.81 -5.01
CA ALA A 457 7.18 -20.68 -4.46
C ALA A 457 7.23 -20.82 -2.93
N LYS A 458 6.49 -19.95 -2.23
CA LYS A 458 6.36 -19.94 -0.77
C LYS A 458 4.88 -20.01 -0.41
N TYR A 459 4.54 -20.83 0.59
CA TYR A 459 3.20 -20.85 1.17
C TYR A 459 3.06 -19.74 2.21
N THR A 460 1.93 -19.04 2.19
CA THR A 460 1.56 -17.91 3.04
C THR A 460 0.19 -18.21 3.67
N PRO A 461 0.14 -19.00 4.77
CA PRO A 461 -1.11 -19.40 5.42
C PRO A 461 -1.97 -18.22 5.87
N GLU A 462 -1.36 -17.13 6.31
CA GLU A 462 -2.03 -15.91 6.76
C GLU A 462 -2.91 -15.26 5.67
N ASP A 463 -2.52 -15.41 4.41
CA ASP A 463 -3.30 -14.95 3.26
C ASP A 463 -4.14 -16.08 2.63
N ASN A 464 -4.07 -17.30 3.16
CA ASN A 464 -4.58 -18.52 2.54
C ASN A 464 -4.17 -18.59 1.05
N ALA A 465 -2.89 -18.36 0.75
CA ALA A 465 -2.37 -18.30 -0.60
C ALA A 465 -0.93 -18.83 -0.67
N PHE A 466 -0.45 -19.19 -1.86
CA PHE A 466 0.99 -19.30 -2.10
C PHE A 466 1.43 -18.25 -3.11
N VAL A 467 2.69 -17.81 -2.98
CA VAL A 467 3.30 -16.79 -3.83
C VAL A 467 4.39 -17.45 -4.66
N TRP A 468 4.26 -17.39 -5.98
CA TRP A 468 5.31 -17.79 -6.91
C TRP A 468 6.08 -16.57 -7.40
N THR A 469 7.36 -16.47 -7.00
CA THR A 469 8.24 -15.34 -7.28
C THR A 469 9.21 -15.67 -8.42
N ILE A 470 9.24 -14.81 -9.44
CA ILE A 470 10.13 -14.88 -10.59
C ILE A 470 10.91 -13.56 -10.67
N LYS A 471 12.21 -13.59 -10.33
CA LYS A 471 13.05 -12.37 -10.30
C LYS A 471 13.14 -11.65 -11.64
N SER A 472 13.19 -12.40 -12.74
CA SER A 472 13.31 -11.86 -14.09
C SER A 472 12.45 -12.67 -15.05
N PHE A 473 11.47 -12.02 -15.66
CA PHE A 473 10.52 -12.63 -16.58
C PHE A 473 10.55 -11.89 -17.93
N PRO A 474 11.38 -12.35 -18.89
CA PRO A 474 11.49 -11.73 -20.21
C PRO A 474 10.17 -11.83 -20.99
N GLY A 475 9.90 -10.86 -21.87
CA GLY A 475 8.70 -10.86 -22.70
C GLY A 475 8.64 -12.01 -23.71
N GLY A 476 7.44 -12.55 -23.96
CA GLY A 476 7.23 -13.66 -24.89
C GLY A 476 7.72 -15.01 -24.38
N LYS A 477 7.91 -15.17 -23.07
CA LYS A 477 8.27 -16.41 -22.39
C LYS A 477 7.07 -17.01 -21.68
N GLU A 478 7.18 -18.30 -21.42
CA GLU A 478 6.19 -19.06 -20.67
C GLU A 478 6.90 -19.91 -19.63
N TYR A 479 6.37 -19.94 -18.42
CA TYR A 479 6.87 -20.74 -17.32
C TYR A 479 5.74 -21.53 -16.66
N LEU A 480 6.12 -22.69 -16.10
CA LEU A 480 5.21 -23.63 -15.46
C LEU A 480 5.60 -23.84 -13.99
N MET A 481 4.59 -23.98 -13.15
CA MET A 481 4.72 -24.34 -11.75
C MET A 481 3.60 -25.30 -11.36
N ARG A 482 3.94 -26.32 -10.57
CA ARG A 482 3.00 -27.24 -9.94
C ARG A 482 3.05 -27.12 -8.42
N ALA A 483 1.90 -26.94 -7.80
CA ALA A 483 1.77 -26.99 -6.34
C ALA A 483 0.83 -28.13 -5.95
N HIS A 484 1.13 -28.76 -4.82
CA HIS A 484 0.33 -29.82 -4.23
C HIS A 484 0.12 -29.51 -2.76
N PHE A 485 -1.12 -29.57 -2.31
CA PHE A 485 -1.51 -29.44 -0.91
C PHE A 485 -2.38 -30.63 -0.52
N ASN A 486 -2.29 -31.03 0.74
CA ASN A 486 -3.24 -31.97 1.32
C ASN A 486 -4.49 -31.20 1.77
N LEU A 487 -5.62 -31.91 1.82
CA LEU A 487 -6.87 -31.41 2.38
C LEU A 487 -7.35 -32.34 3.50
N PRO A 488 -7.94 -31.81 4.58
CA PRO A 488 -8.52 -32.63 5.63
C PRO A 488 -9.62 -33.56 5.11
N SER A 489 -9.78 -34.69 5.81
CA SER A 489 -10.86 -35.65 5.52
C SER A 489 -12.25 -35.15 5.93
N VAL A 490 -12.29 -34.16 6.83
CA VAL A 490 -13.50 -33.50 7.32
C VAL A 490 -13.73 -32.22 6.52
N THR A 491 -14.93 -32.04 5.99
CA THR A 491 -15.30 -30.87 5.20
C THR A 491 -15.66 -29.69 6.09
N SER A 492 -15.11 -28.51 5.81
CA SER A 492 -15.63 -27.26 6.37
C SER A 492 -17.06 -27.00 5.87
N GLU A 493 -17.96 -26.58 6.77
CA GLU A 493 -19.34 -26.20 6.43
C GLU A 493 -19.40 -24.81 5.73
N VAL A 494 -18.33 -24.02 5.84
CA VAL A 494 -18.24 -22.68 5.26
C VAL A 494 -17.77 -22.76 3.81
N LYS A 495 -18.61 -22.30 2.87
CA LYS A 495 -18.19 -22.11 1.47
C LYS A 495 -17.24 -20.93 1.39
N GLU A 496 -15.96 -21.20 1.12
CA GLU A 496 -15.00 -20.14 0.89
C GLU A 496 -15.31 -19.35 -0.39
N ALA A 497 -15.19 -18.02 -0.27
CA ALA A 497 -15.28 -17.13 -1.41
C ALA A 497 -14.12 -17.39 -2.37
N LYS A 498 -14.44 -17.55 -3.67
CA LYS A 498 -13.42 -17.71 -4.71
C LYS A 498 -12.70 -16.39 -4.92
N ARG A 499 -11.46 -16.30 -4.44
CA ARG A 499 -10.59 -15.14 -4.64
C ARG A 499 -9.85 -15.26 -5.98
N PRO A 500 -9.67 -14.16 -6.73
CA PRO A 500 -8.92 -14.17 -7.97
C PRO A 500 -7.41 -14.30 -7.71
N VAL A 501 -6.67 -14.75 -8.73
CA VAL A 501 -5.21 -14.71 -8.75
C VAL A 501 -4.77 -13.26 -8.91
N ARG A 502 -3.79 -12.83 -8.09
CA ARG A 502 -3.20 -11.49 -8.17
C ARG A 502 -1.78 -11.60 -8.72
N VAL A 503 -1.35 -10.60 -9.49
CA VAL A 503 0.02 -10.56 -10.03
C VAL A 503 0.64 -9.21 -9.73
N HIS A 504 1.79 -9.23 -9.08
CA HIS A 504 2.66 -8.06 -8.93
C HIS A 504 3.81 -8.15 -9.91
N PHE A 505 4.15 -7.03 -10.54
CA PHE A 505 5.25 -6.96 -11.51
C PHE A 505 5.68 -5.51 -11.74
N GLU A 506 6.92 -5.34 -12.17
CA GLU A 506 7.44 -4.06 -12.65
C GLU A 506 8.18 -4.26 -13.99
N ILE A 507 7.87 -3.46 -15.00
CA ILE A 507 8.53 -3.47 -16.31
C ILE A 507 9.16 -2.10 -16.54
N PRO A 508 10.49 -1.98 -16.40
CA PRO A 508 11.18 -0.73 -16.67
C PRO A 508 11.28 -0.44 -18.16
N TYR A 509 11.41 0.83 -18.50
CA TYR A 509 11.51 1.37 -19.86
C TYR A 509 10.36 0.95 -20.79
N PHE A 510 9.16 0.78 -20.21
CA PHE A 510 7.97 0.34 -20.91
C PHE A 510 6.76 1.22 -20.54
N THR A 511 5.94 1.54 -21.54
CA THR A 511 4.61 2.13 -21.36
C THR A 511 3.59 1.25 -22.07
N THR A 512 2.47 1.02 -21.41
CA THR A 512 1.34 0.27 -21.94
C THR A 512 0.45 1.17 -22.79
N SER A 513 0.21 2.41 -22.35
CA SER A 513 -0.57 3.38 -23.12
C SER A 513 0.13 3.82 -24.42
N GLY A 514 1.47 3.83 -24.40
CA GLY A 514 2.28 4.44 -25.44
C GLY A 514 2.54 5.93 -25.24
N ILE A 515 2.30 6.46 -24.04
CA ILE A 515 2.60 7.86 -23.68
C ILE A 515 4.10 8.13 -23.81
N GLN A 516 4.42 9.32 -24.30
CA GLN A 516 5.78 9.77 -24.55
C GLN A 516 5.91 11.25 -24.19
N VAL A 517 6.94 11.55 -23.41
CA VAL A 517 7.42 12.92 -23.21
C VAL A 517 8.15 13.36 -24.47
N ARG A 518 7.55 14.29 -25.23
CA ARG A 518 8.13 14.82 -26.48
C ARG A 518 9.20 15.86 -26.21
N TYR A 519 8.95 16.74 -25.25
CA TYR A 519 9.90 17.76 -24.82
C TYR A 519 9.59 18.23 -23.40
N LEU A 520 10.63 18.71 -22.74
CA LEU A 520 10.52 19.54 -21.54
C LEU A 520 11.33 20.82 -21.78
N LYS A 521 10.64 21.95 -21.89
CA LYS A 521 11.27 23.26 -22.02
C LYS A 521 11.43 23.88 -20.64
N ILE A 522 12.63 24.33 -20.32
CA ILE A 522 12.96 25.01 -19.06
C ILE A 522 13.27 26.47 -19.41
N ILE A 523 12.54 27.40 -18.82
CA ILE A 523 12.64 28.84 -19.08
C ILE A 523 12.98 29.53 -17.77
N GLU A 524 14.20 30.06 -17.66
CA GLU A 524 14.67 30.81 -16.49
C GLU A 524 15.41 32.08 -16.95
N LYS A 525 15.26 33.18 -16.21
CA LYS A 525 15.81 34.50 -16.58
C LYS A 525 17.34 34.48 -16.66
N SER A 526 17.98 33.68 -15.81
CA SER A 526 19.44 33.53 -15.81
C SER A 526 19.98 32.74 -17.01
N GLY A 527 19.12 32.04 -17.75
CA GLY A 527 19.50 31.33 -18.97
C GLY A 527 20.42 30.12 -18.76
N TYR A 528 20.49 29.55 -17.55
CA TYR A 528 21.31 28.36 -17.32
C TYR A 528 20.85 27.18 -18.18
N GLN A 529 21.79 26.29 -18.49
CA GLN A 529 21.48 25.00 -19.08
C GLN A 529 21.05 24.01 -17.98
N ALA A 530 19.98 23.27 -18.24
CA ALA A 530 19.51 22.19 -17.38
C ALA A 530 19.38 20.88 -18.14
N LEU A 531 19.54 19.76 -17.44
CA LEU A 531 19.53 18.41 -18.01
C LEU A 531 18.23 17.68 -17.62
N PRO A 532 17.27 17.52 -18.55
CA PRO A 532 16.09 16.72 -18.31
C PRO A 532 16.35 15.23 -18.56
N TRP A 533 15.90 14.39 -17.64
CA TRP A 533 15.93 12.94 -17.69
C TRP A 533 14.51 12.40 -17.64
N VAL A 534 14.24 11.32 -18.37
CA VAL A 534 12.95 10.63 -18.32
C VAL A 534 13.16 9.13 -18.27
N ARG A 535 12.40 8.45 -17.40
CA ARG A 535 12.23 7.00 -17.44
C ARG A 535 10.75 6.64 -17.40
N TYR A 536 10.47 5.47 -17.94
CA TYR A 536 9.12 4.93 -18.03
C TYR A 536 9.07 3.63 -17.24
N ILE A 537 8.05 3.45 -16.42
CA ILE A 537 7.86 2.26 -15.58
C ILE A 537 6.41 1.84 -15.74
N THR A 538 6.18 0.56 -16.04
CA THR A 538 4.85 -0.03 -15.97
C THR A 538 4.81 -1.02 -14.83
N GLN A 539 3.85 -0.90 -13.94
CA GLN A 539 3.65 -1.80 -12.81
C GLN A 539 2.20 -2.28 -12.75
N ASN A 540 1.91 -3.25 -11.89
CA ASN A 540 0.53 -3.62 -11.61
C ASN A 540 -0.17 -2.51 -10.80
N GLY A 541 -1.43 -2.24 -11.15
CA GLY A 541 -2.39 -1.69 -10.22
C GLY A 541 -3.11 -2.85 -9.52
N ASP A 542 -4.44 -2.83 -9.56
CA ASP A 542 -5.25 -3.97 -9.17
C ASP A 542 -5.35 -4.97 -10.34
N TYR A 543 -4.43 -5.94 -10.34
CA TYR A 543 -4.25 -6.89 -11.44
C TYR A 543 -4.74 -8.28 -11.04
N GLN A 544 -5.99 -8.59 -11.40
CA GLN A 544 -6.74 -9.75 -10.96
C GLN A 544 -7.17 -10.65 -12.12
N LEU A 545 -6.97 -11.95 -11.95
CA LEU A 545 -7.31 -12.98 -12.93
C LEU A 545 -8.22 -14.00 -12.24
N ARG A 546 -9.48 -14.10 -12.68
CA ARG A 546 -10.39 -15.14 -12.19
C ARG A 546 -9.97 -16.48 -12.78
N THR A 547 -10.03 -17.54 -11.99
CA THR A 547 -9.61 -18.90 -12.41
C THR A 547 -10.81 -19.76 -12.80
N LEU A 548 -10.56 -20.74 -13.68
CA LEU A 548 -11.53 -21.78 -14.01
C LEU A 548 -11.47 -22.83 -12.90
N SER A 549 -12.64 -23.31 -12.47
CA SER A 549 -12.74 -24.48 -11.59
C SER A 549 -12.83 -25.76 -12.39
#